data_AF-A0A1G9BH76-F1
#
_entry.id   AF-A0A1G9BH76-F1
#
_cell.length_a   1.000
_cell.length_b   1.000
_cell.length_c   1.000
_cell.angle_alpha   90.00
_cell.angle_beta   90.00
_cell.angle_gamma   90.00
#
_symmetry.space_group_name_H-M   'P 1'
#
loop_
_entity.id
_entity.type
_entity.pdbx_description
1 polymer ?
#
loop_
_entity_poly.entity_id
_entity_poly.type
_entity_poly.pdbx_seq_one_letter_code
_entity_poly.pdbx_strand_id
1 'polypeptide(L)'
;MTQSGGSSTRSSKSESTQSEQTGSTDVSSIPESRSGGSPARLADDTSEGRTSISSSVVQKISGIAAREISGVYSMGGGVSRAFGALRERIPGGSGSSNVSGVQVEVGERQAAIDLDIVVEYGAAIVDLARAVRRNVIHSVERMCGLEVTEVNISVNDIHLPSEDEEEPQQNGTGSRVQ
;
A
#
# COMPACT_ATOMS: atom_id res chain seq x y z
N MET A 1 11.26 67.47 23.64
CA MET A 1 10.78 68.41 22.60
C MET A 1 10.29 67.59 21.42
N THR A 2 8.98 67.63 21.23
CA THR A 2 8.21 67.02 20.15
C THR A 2 8.24 67.91 18.90
N GLN A 3 8.40 67.32 17.71
CA GLN A 3 8.02 67.90 16.41
C GLN A 3 7.45 66.73 15.59
N SER A 4 6.17 66.59 15.24
CA SER A 4 5.19 67.44 14.52
C SER A 4 5.45 67.60 13.01
N GLY A 5 4.48 67.12 12.21
CA GLY A 5 4.25 67.46 10.79
C GLY A 5 4.78 66.41 9.81
N GLY A 6 4.04 65.86 8.84
CA GLY A 6 2.70 66.18 8.34
C GLY A 6 2.72 66.26 6.80
N SER A 7 1.96 65.37 6.15
CA SER A 7 1.36 65.46 4.80
C SER A 7 2.25 65.47 3.54
N SER A 8 2.02 64.52 2.62
CA SER A 8 1.41 64.83 1.30
C SER A 8 1.31 63.63 0.34
N THR A 9 0.10 63.46 -0.22
CA THR A 9 -0.25 62.93 -1.57
C THR A 9 -0.07 61.41 -1.82
N ARG A 10 -0.98 60.68 -2.48
CA ARG A 10 -1.79 61.04 -3.67
C ARG A 10 -2.96 60.05 -3.86
N SER A 11 -4.08 60.56 -4.35
CA SER A 11 -5.35 59.86 -4.67
C SER A 11 -5.37 59.23 -6.07
N SER A 12 -6.17 58.15 -6.25
CA SER A 12 -7.00 57.85 -7.44
C SER A 12 -8.02 56.74 -7.08
N LYS A 13 -9.32 57.06 -6.91
CA LYS A 13 -10.43 57.00 -7.91
C LYS A 13 -10.84 55.53 -8.21
N SER A 14 -11.96 54.94 -7.78
CA SER A 14 -13.42 55.26 -7.82
C SER A 14 -14.08 55.10 -9.21
N GLU A 15 -14.86 54.02 -9.40
CA GLU A 15 -16.09 53.90 -10.23
C GLU A 15 -16.80 52.57 -9.83
N SER A 16 -17.93 52.57 -9.10
CA SER A 16 -19.35 52.72 -9.52
C SER A 16 -19.95 51.42 -10.11
N THR A 17 -20.58 50.51 -9.35
CA THR A 17 -22.01 50.39 -8.92
C THR A 17 -23.12 50.50 -9.97
N GLN A 18 -23.94 49.44 -10.09
CA GLN A 18 -25.39 49.44 -10.39
C GLN A 18 -25.96 48.05 -9.96
N SER A 19 -26.64 47.91 -8.80
CA SER A 19 -28.10 48.00 -8.55
C SER A 19 -28.95 47.00 -9.35
N GLU A 20 -29.46 45.93 -8.70
CA GLU A 20 -30.89 45.70 -8.33
C GLU A 20 -31.67 44.98 -9.47
N GLN A 21 -32.62 44.05 -9.30
CA GLN A 21 -33.55 43.68 -8.23
C GLN A 21 -34.24 42.35 -8.60
N THR A 22 -34.57 41.52 -7.58
CA THR A 22 -35.76 40.64 -7.42
C THR A 22 -36.32 39.75 -8.54
N GLY A 23 -36.63 38.50 -8.18
CA GLY A 23 -37.66 37.72 -8.86
C GLY A 23 -37.78 36.28 -8.38
N SER A 24 -38.67 36.04 -7.41
CA SER A 24 -39.18 34.72 -7.00
C SER A 24 -40.08 34.14 -8.09
N THR A 25 -39.91 32.87 -8.47
CA THR A 25 -41.06 31.95 -8.62
C THR A 25 -40.67 30.47 -8.65
N ASP A 26 -41.38 29.75 -7.80
CA ASP A 26 -41.64 28.31 -7.70
C ASP A 26 -41.95 27.61 -9.04
N VAL A 27 -41.37 26.43 -9.27
CA VAL A 27 -42.06 25.30 -9.92
C VAL A 27 -41.52 23.96 -9.41
N SER A 28 -42.38 23.30 -8.66
CA SER A 28 -42.41 21.87 -8.36
C SER A 28 -42.16 20.97 -9.59
N SER A 29 -41.38 19.89 -9.42
CA SER A 29 -41.84 18.48 -9.55
C SER A 29 -40.83 17.48 -10.18
N ILE A 30 -40.40 16.52 -9.33
CA ILE A 30 -40.15 15.06 -9.57
C ILE A 30 -38.77 14.64 -10.15
N PRO A 31 -38.17 13.47 -9.77
CA PRO A 31 -38.49 12.50 -8.70
C PRO A 31 -37.34 12.24 -7.69
N GLU A 32 -37.74 11.96 -6.45
CA GLU A 32 -37.04 11.01 -5.57
C GLU A 32 -37.00 9.63 -6.25
N SER A 33 -35.84 9.24 -6.78
CA SER A 33 -35.54 7.82 -7.00
C SER A 33 -35.26 7.17 -5.66
N ARG A 34 -36.32 6.72 -4.99
CA ARG A 34 -36.25 5.64 -4.01
C ARG A 34 -35.94 4.35 -4.75
N SER A 35 -34.65 4.08 -4.94
CA SER A 35 -34.17 2.73 -5.13
C SER A 35 -33.48 2.32 -3.84
N GLY A 36 -34.15 1.43 -3.09
CA GLY A 36 -33.55 0.72 -1.98
C GLY A 36 -32.39 -0.13 -2.50
N GLY A 37 -31.19 0.43 -2.46
CA GLY A 37 -29.97 -0.36 -2.41
C GLY A 37 -29.55 -0.41 -0.95
N SER A 38 -29.95 -1.47 -0.25
CA SER A 38 -29.32 -1.85 1.02
C SER A 38 -27.79 -1.69 0.87
N PRO A 39 -27.08 -1.00 1.79
CA PRO A 39 -25.62 -1.01 1.73
C PRO A 39 -25.18 -2.47 1.76
N ALA A 40 -24.31 -2.82 0.82
CA ALA A 40 -23.82 -4.17 0.58
C ALA A 40 -23.47 -4.84 1.92
N ARG A 41 -24.29 -5.82 2.33
CA ARG A 41 -23.94 -6.72 3.43
C ARG A 41 -22.87 -7.68 2.92
N LEU A 42 -21.64 -7.19 2.82
CA LEU A 42 -20.47 -8.02 2.63
C LEU A 42 -19.91 -8.37 3.99
N ALA A 43 -20.59 -9.23 4.75
CA ALA A 43 -19.93 -10.45 5.18
C ALA A 43 -21.01 -11.47 5.44
N ASP A 44 -20.72 -12.64 4.93
CA ASP A 44 -21.47 -13.87 4.91
C ASP A 44 -21.83 -14.33 6.34
N ASP A 45 -22.92 -13.78 6.86
CA ASP A 45 -23.69 -14.35 7.97
C ASP A 45 -25.09 -14.66 7.40
N THR A 46 -25.10 -15.39 6.29
CA THR A 46 -26.30 -16.07 5.82
C THR A 46 -26.54 -17.24 6.77
N SER A 47 -27.77 -17.75 6.88
CA SER A 47 -28.04 -18.98 7.65
C SER A 47 -27.32 -20.22 7.09
N GLU A 48 -26.43 -20.05 6.10
CA GLU A 48 -25.75 -21.06 5.30
C GLU A 48 -24.30 -21.33 5.77
N GLY A 49 -23.72 -20.51 6.65
CA GLY A 49 -22.44 -20.80 7.30
C GLY A 49 -21.54 -19.58 7.53
N ARG A 50 -20.36 -19.82 8.12
CA ARG A 50 -19.33 -18.80 8.37
C ARG A 50 -18.07 -19.11 7.56
N THR A 51 -17.70 -18.22 6.65
CA THR A 51 -16.42 -18.26 5.93
C THR A 51 -15.36 -17.48 6.71
N SER A 52 -14.20 -18.07 6.95
CA SER A 52 -13.06 -17.41 7.60
C SER A 52 -11.81 -17.56 6.75
N ILE A 53 -11.10 -16.46 6.52
CA ILE A 53 -9.87 -16.41 5.72
C ILE A 53 -8.67 -16.47 6.65
N SER A 54 -7.75 -17.40 6.40
CA SER A 54 -6.55 -17.52 7.21
C SER A 54 -5.56 -16.39 6.91
N SER A 55 -4.83 -15.95 7.95
CA SER A 55 -3.73 -14.99 7.81
C SER A 55 -2.70 -15.42 6.76
N SER A 56 -2.46 -16.73 6.63
CA SER A 56 -1.55 -17.29 5.63
C SER A 56 -1.98 -17.04 4.17
N VAL A 57 -3.28 -16.92 3.90
CA VAL A 57 -3.79 -16.58 2.56
C VAL A 57 -3.62 -15.09 2.30
N VAL A 58 -3.98 -14.25 3.26
CA VAL A 58 -3.81 -12.78 3.16
C VAL A 58 -2.34 -12.41 3.02
N GLN A 59 -1.45 -13.11 3.73
CA GLN A 59 0.01 -12.95 3.62
C GLN A 59 0.51 -13.25 2.20
N LYS A 60 0.02 -14.33 1.57
CA LYS A 60 0.38 -14.67 0.18
C LYS A 60 -0.09 -13.62 -0.81
N ILE A 61 -1.35 -13.16 -0.67
CA ILE A 61 -1.92 -12.13 -1.53
C ILE A 61 -1.14 -10.82 -1.38
N SER A 62 -0.86 -10.40 -0.14
CA SER A 62 -0.11 -9.18 0.15
C SER A 62 1.30 -9.23 -0.41
N GLY A 63 1.98 -10.37 -0.29
CA GLY A 63 3.31 -10.57 -0.86
C GLY A 63 3.34 -10.55 -2.38
N ILE A 64 2.33 -11.13 -3.04
CA ILE A 64 2.21 -11.06 -4.51
C ILE A 64 1.93 -9.61 -4.93
N ALA A 65 0.93 -8.98 -4.33
CA ALA A 65 0.53 -7.61 -4.64
C ALA A 65 1.66 -6.59 -4.42
N ALA A 66 2.48 -6.76 -3.37
CA ALA A 66 3.62 -5.89 -3.16
C ALA A 66 4.70 -6.05 -4.24
N ARG A 67 4.97 -7.28 -4.70
CA ARG A 67 5.98 -7.58 -5.74
C ARG A 67 5.56 -7.17 -7.15
N GLU A 68 4.28 -6.95 -7.40
CA GLU A 68 3.78 -6.46 -8.68
C GLU A 68 4.17 -5.00 -8.95
N ILE A 69 4.55 -4.25 -7.91
CA ILE A 69 4.95 -2.86 -8.05
C ILE A 69 6.42 -2.78 -8.48
N SER A 70 6.66 -2.11 -9.61
CA SER A 70 8.00 -1.84 -10.13
C SER A 70 8.84 -1.08 -9.10
N GLY A 71 10.10 -1.50 -8.94
CA GLY A 71 11.03 -0.97 -7.93
C GLY A 71 11.06 -1.75 -6.61
N VAL A 72 10.19 -2.75 -6.41
CA VAL A 72 10.32 -3.72 -5.32
C VAL A 72 11.21 -4.86 -5.79
N TYR A 73 12.46 -4.90 -5.35
CA TYR A 73 13.39 -5.97 -5.67
C TYR A 73 13.04 -7.25 -4.92
N SER A 74 12.78 -7.13 -3.61
CA SER A 74 12.49 -8.27 -2.75
C SER A 74 11.70 -7.90 -1.51
N MET A 75 11.22 -8.93 -0.82
CA MET A 75 10.51 -8.84 0.45
C MET A 75 11.20 -9.71 1.49
N GLY A 76 11.35 -9.17 2.70
CA GLY A 76 12.08 -9.78 3.81
C GLY A 76 13.54 -9.36 3.87
N GLY A 77 14.11 -9.38 5.08
CA GLY A 77 15.52 -9.05 5.29
C GLY A 77 16.46 -10.07 4.66
N GLY A 78 17.68 -9.65 4.29
CA GLY A 78 18.70 -10.50 3.65
C GLY A 78 19.01 -11.82 4.39
N VAL A 79 18.76 -11.86 5.71
CA VAL A 79 18.89 -13.08 6.53
C VAL A 79 17.84 -14.15 6.22
N SER A 80 16.65 -13.79 5.72
CA SER A 80 15.59 -14.75 5.38
C SER A 80 15.95 -15.61 4.16
N ARG A 81 16.74 -15.07 3.21
CA ARG A 81 17.27 -15.86 2.09
C ARG A 81 18.39 -16.81 2.54
N ALA A 82 19.28 -16.33 3.42
CA ALA A 82 20.36 -17.14 3.99
C ALA A 82 19.82 -18.30 4.86
N PHE A 83 18.74 -18.08 5.60
CA PHE A 83 18.08 -19.13 6.39
C PHE A 83 17.29 -20.12 5.51
N GLY A 84 16.77 -19.68 4.36
CA GLY A 84 16.13 -20.56 3.36
C GLY A 84 17.12 -21.57 2.77
N ALA A 85 18.33 -21.14 2.42
CA ALA A 85 19.38 -22.02 1.90
C ALA A 85 19.90 -23.04 2.93
N LEU A 86 19.93 -22.68 4.23
CA LEU A 86 20.32 -23.60 5.29
C LEU A 86 19.19 -24.57 5.67
N ARG A 87 17.92 -24.14 5.53
CA ARG A 87 16.74 -24.98 5.82
C ARG A 87 16.60 -26.16 4.87
N GLU A 88 17.08 -26.04 3.62
CA GLU A 88 17.13 -27.13 2.63
C GLU A 88 17.99 -28.33 3.09
N ARG A 89 18.86 -28.15 4.10
CA ARG A 89 19.78 -29.19 4.59
C ARG A 89 19.34 -29.86 5.91
N ILE A 90 18.19 -29.49 6.48
CA ILE A 90 17.70 -30.07 7.74
C ILE A 90 16.41 -30.86 7.46
N PRO A 91 16.46 -32.21 7.42
CA PRO A 91 15.26 -33.02 7.33
C PRO A 91 14.49 -32.91 8.65
N GLY A 92 13.27 -32.37 8.60
CA GLY A 92 12.35 -32.29 9.76
C GLY A 92 12.02 -30.88 10.26
N GLY A 93 12.58 -29.83 9.68
CA GLY A 93 12.19 -28.46 10.01
C GLY A 93 10.84 -28.11 9.41
N SER A 94 9.73 -28.41 10.10
CA SER A 94 8.38 -27.90 9.77
C SER A 94 8.42 -26.38 9.68
N GLY A 95 8.49 -25.86 8.45
CA GLY A 95 8.57 -24.44 8.16
C GLY A 95 7.26 -24.04 7.59
N SER A 96 6.44 -23.38 8.40
CA SER A 96 5.29 -22.65 7.88
C SER A 96 5.75 -21.89 6.64
N SER A 97 5.04 -22.09 5.53
CA SER A 97 5.27 -21.44 4.25
C SER A 97 4.90 -19.96 4.37
N ASN A 98 5.64 -19.25 5.20
CA ASN A 98 5.47 -17.83 5.43
C ASN A 98 6.17 -17.10 4.30
N VAL A 99 5.46 -16.16 3.67
CA VAL A 99 6.10 -15.24 2.74
C VAL A 99 7.08 -14.39 3.56
N SER A 100 8.37 -14.45 3.20
CA SER A 100 9.39 -13.69 3.92
C SER A 100 9.09 -12.18 3.81
N GLY A 101 9.12 -11.48 4.94
CA GLY A 101 8.89 -10.04 5.02
C GLY A 101 7.45 -9.56 4.91
N VAL A 102 6.46 -10.44 5.16
CA VAL A 102 5.06 -10.04 5.27
C VAL A 102 4.52 -10.57 6.58
N GLN A 103 4.09 -9.70 7.47
CA GLN A 103 3.36 -10.08 8.67
C GLN A 103 1.93 -9.61 8.53
N VAL A 104 0.98 -10.48 8.87
CA VAL A 104 -0.44 -10.17 8.75
C VAL A 104 -1.17 -10.64 9.99
N GLU A 105 -1.94 -9.73 10.55
CA GLU A 105 -2.91 -10.01 11.60
C GLU A 105 -4.31 -9.86 11.01
N VAL A 106 -5.13 -10.90 11.16
CA VAL A 106 -6.52 -10.91 10.68
C VAL A 106 -7.47 -11.02 11.86
N GLY A 107 -8.46 -10.14 11.89
CA GLY A 107 -9.64 -10.25 12.72
C GLY A 107 -10.78 -10.94 11.97
N GLU A 108 -12.00 -10.79 12.46
CA GLU A 108 -13.18 -11.38 11.80
C GLU A 108 -13.52 -10.69 10.47
N ARG A 109 -13.27 -9.38 10.38
CA ARG A 109 -13.58 -8.53 9.22
C ARG A 109 -12.46 -7.60 8.82
N GLN A 110 -11.41 -7.51 9.64
CA GLN A 110 -10.36 -6.52 9.52
C GLN A 110 -9.01 -7.18 9.33
N ALA A 111 -8.08 -6.51 8.66
CA ALA A 111 -6.71 -6.96 8.48
C ALA A 111 -5.71 -5.80 8.70
N ALA A 112 -4.64 -6.10 9.44
CA ALA A 112 -3.46 -5.25 9.56
C ALA A 112 -2.27 -5.96 8.89
N ILE A 113 -1.49 -5.19 8.13
CA ILE A 113 -0.43 -5.74 7.28
C ILE A 113 0.86 -4.94 7.51
N ASP A 114 1.93 -5.65 7.84
CA ASP A 114 3.28 -5.09 7.91
C ASP A 114 4.15 -5.72 6.80
N LEU A 115 4.82 -4.86 6.04
CA LEU A 115 5.64 -5.24 4.89
C LEU A 115 7.07 -4.80 5.10
N ASP A 116 8.00 -5.73 4.95
CA ASP A 116 9.43 -5.50 4.91
C ASP A 116 9.92 -5.64 3.47
N ILE A 117 10.40 -4.55 2.87
CA ILE A 117 10.79 -4.52 1.47
C ILE A 117 12.25 -4.05 1.27
N VAL A 118 12.85 -4.58 0.21
CA VAL A 118 14.11 -4.09 -0.37
C VAL A 118 13.78 -3.47 -1.72
N VAL A 119 14.22 -2.24 -1.93
CA VAL A 119 13.86 -1.44 -3.11
C VAL A 119 15.02 -1.35 -4.09
N GLU A 120 14.74 -1.16 -5.37
CA GLU A 120 15.77 -0.96 -6.39
C GLU A 120 16.37 0.45 -6.30
N TYR A 121 17.68 0.56 -6.57
CA TYR A 121 18.34 1.87 -6.70
C TYR A 121 17.65 2.74 -7.76
N GLY A 122 17.42 4.01 -7.40
CA GLY A 122 16.79 4.99 -8.28
C GLY A 122 15.26 5.06 -8.18
N ALA A 123 14.62 4.20 -7.38
CA ALA A 123 13.19 4.31 -7.09
C ALA A 123 12.87 5.44 -6.09
N ALA A 124 11.82 6.20 -6.36
CA ALA A 124 11.30 7.18 -5.40
C ALA A 124 10.56 6.46 -4.26
N ILE A 125 11.25 6.20 -3.15
CA ILE A 125 10.77 5.35 -2.04
C ILE A 125 9.38 5.76 -1.54
N VAL A 126 9.12 7.06 -1.40
CA VAL A 126 7.82 7.56 -0.91
C VAL A 126 6.68 7.20 -1.88
N ASP A 127 6.90 7.37 -3.18
CA ASP A 127 5.88 7.08 -4.18
C ASP A 127 5.71 5.58 -4.41
N LEU A 128 6.81 4.83 -4.32
CA LEU A 128 6.81 3.37 -4.32
C LEU A 128 6.02 2.81 -3.14
N ALA A 129 6.31 3.24 -1.91
CA ALA A 129 5.58 2.81 -0.73
C ALA A 129 4.08 3.15 -0.82
N ARG A 130 3.73 4.32 -1.37
CA ARG A 130 2.34 4.68 -1.65
C ARG A 130 1.69 3.76 -2.68
N ALA A 131 2.40 3.40 -3.75
CA ALA A 131 1.92 2.49 -4.78
C ALA A 131 1.70 1.07 -4.22
N VAL A 132 2.68 0.54 -3.49
CA VAL A 132 2.59 -0.75 -2.78
C VAL A 132 1.39 -0.75 -1.83
N ARG A 133 1.27 0.27 -0.97
CA ARG A 133 0.15 0.39 -0.02
C ARG A 133 -1.20 0.31 -0.72
N ARG A 134 -1.40 1.09 -1.79
CA ARG A 134 -2.66 1.08 -2.54
C ARG A 134 -2.93 -0.29 -3.18
N ASN A 135 -1.92 -0.92 -3.77
CA ASN A 135 -2.11 -2.21 -4.45
C ASN A 135 -2.43 -3.34 -3.48
N VAL A 136 -1.77 -3.37 -2.32
CA VAL A 136 -2.01 -4.36 -1.26
C VAL A 136 -3.42 -4.19 -0.69
N ILE A 137 -3.82 -2.96 -0.32
CA ILE A 137 -5.18 -2.68 0.16
C ILE A 137 -6.21 -3.17 -0.86
N HIS A 138 -6.06 -2.74 -2.11
CA HIS A 138 -7.01 -3.11 -3.17
C HIS A 138 -7.10 -4.63 -3.37
N SER A 139 -5.97 -5.33 -3.38
CA SER A 139 -5.92 -6.78 -3.60
C SER A 139 -6.58 -7.54 -2.45
N VAL A 140 -6.28 -7.18 -1.20
CA VAL A 140 -6.83 -7.86 -0.02
C VAL A 140 -8.33 -7.60 0.13
N GLU A 141 -8.78 -6.36 -0.04
CA GLU A 141 -10.20 -6.01 0.03
C GLU A 141 -11.00 -6.74 -1.07
N ARG A 142 -10.47 -6.77 -2.30
CA ARG A 142 -11.16 -7.39 -3.44
C ARG A 142 -11.18 -8.91 -3.37
N MET A 143 -10.10 -9.55 -2.92
CA MET A 143 -9.98 -11.01 -2.94
C MET A 143 -10.49 -11.66 -1.65
N CYS A 144 -10.31 -11.03 -0.50
CA CYS A 144 -10.64 -11.60 0.80
C CYS A 144 -11.90 -11.00 1.42
N GLY A 145 -12.40 -9.86 0.92
CA GLY A 145 -13.56 -9.17 1.50
C GLY A 145 -13.29 -8.63 2.91
N LEU A 146 -12.02 -8.49 3.30
CA LEU A 146 -11.59 -7.93 4.58
C LEU A 146 -11.34 -6.43 4.43
N GLU A 147 -11.67 -5.65 5.45
CA GLU A 147 -11.34 -4.23 5.56
C GLU A 147 -9.90 -4.06 6.04
N VAL A 148 -9.06 -3.38 5.28
CA VAL A 148 -7.66 -3.17 5.68
C VAL A 148 -7.56 -1.92 6.55
N THR A 149 -7.23 -2.09 7.83
CA THR A 149 -7.15 -0.97 8.79
C THR A 149 -5.88 -0.16 8.59
N GLU A 150 -4.76 -0.86 8.36
CA GLU A 150 -3.46 -0.24 8.14
C GLU A 150 -2.52 -1.11 7.32
N VAL A 151 -1.60 -0.44 6.61
CA VAL A 151 -0.49 -1.08 5.92
C VAL A 151 0.79 -0.31 6.23
N ASN A 152 1.62 -0.92 7.06
CA ASN A 152 2.94 -0.42 7.42
C ASN A 152 3.98 -1.00 6.47
N ILE A 153 4.90 -0.15 6.03
CA ILE A 153 5.94 -0.53 5.07
C ILE A 153 7.28 -0.06 5.64
N SER A 154 8.12 -1.03 5.96
CA SER A 154 9.51 -0.86 6.36
C SER A 154 10.41 -1.12 5.16
N VAL A 155 11.23 -0.12 4.81
CA VAL A 155 12.23 -0.26 3.75
C VAL A 155 13.56 -0.56 4.42
N ASN A 156 14.00 -1.81 4.31
CA ASN A 156 15.14 -2.31 5.08
C ASN A 156 16.47 -2.13 4.34
N ASP A 157 16.44 -2.13 3.00
CA ASP A 157 17.65 -2.04 2.18
C ASP A 157 17.36 -1.50 0.76
N ILE A 158 18.42 -1.13 0.05
CA ILE A 158 18.40 -0.71 -1.35
C ILE A 158 19.30 -1.66 -2.15
N HIS A 159 18.75 -2.30 -3.18
CA HIS A 159 19.50 -3.15 -4.10
C HIS A 159 20.32 -2.29 -5.08
N LEU A 160 21.64 -2.45 -5.06
CA LEU A 160 22.52 -1.82 -6.04
C LEU A 160 22.80 -2.79 -7.20
N PRO A 161 22.69 -2.35 -8.46
CA PRO A 161 22.96 -3.21 -9.62
C PRO A 161 24.40 -3.73 -9.68
N SER A 162 25.32 -3.11 -8.93
CA SER A 162 26.73 -3.52 -8.81
C SER A 162 26.94 -4.80 -7.99
N GLU A 163 25.93 -5.26 -7.24
CA GLU A 163 26.00 -6.47 -6.41
C GLU A 163 25.55 -7.74 -7.17
N ASP A 164 24.97 -7.59 -8.37
CA ASP A 164 24.61 -8.71 -9.25
C ASP A 164 25.77 -9.14 -10.17
N GLU A 165 26.92 -8.43 -10.17
CA GLU A 165 28.11 -8.82 -10.94
C GLU A 165 29.01 -9.83 -10.19
N GLU A 166 28.77 -10.09 -8.90
CA GLU A 166 29.42 -11.17 -8.13
C GLU A 166 28.47 -12.35 -7.93
N GLU A 167 28.10 -13.01 -9.02
CA GLU A 167 27.94 -14.47 -9.17
C GLU A 167 27.16 -14.74 -10.45
N PRO A 168 27.86 -15.16 -11.52
CA PRO A 168 27.83 -16.59 -11.75
C PRO A 168 29.12 -17.17 -12.38
N GLN A 169 29.43 -18.43 -12.01
CA GLN A 169 30.09 -19.48 -12.80
C GLN A 169 31.43 -20.06 -12.29
N GLN A 170 31.33 -21.36 -11.95
CA GLN A 170 32.20 -22.47 -12.37
C GLN A 170 33.61 -22.60 -11.76
N ASN A 171 33.79 -23.67 -10.99
CA ASN A 171 34.83 -24.63 -11.38
C ASN A 171 34.37 -26.07 -11.14
N GLY A 172 33.79 -26.68 -12.19
CA GLY A 172 33.79 -28.13 -12.33
C GLY A 172 35.00 -28.54 -13.16
N THR A 173 35.99 -29.23 -12.58
CA THR A 173 36.81 -30.21 -13.33
C THR A 173 37.55 -31.12 -12.35
N GLY A 174 37.53 -32.42 -12.67
CA GLY A 174 37.80 -33.49 -11.71
C GLY A 174 39.27 -33.78 -11.39
N SER A 175 39.45 -34.71 -10.45
CA SER A 175 40.64 -35.54 -10.41
C SER A 175 40.26 -36.98 -10.08
N ARG A 176 40.52 -37.82 -11.07
CA ARG A 176 40.54 -39.28 -11.05
C ARG A 176 41.85 -39.73 -10.40
N VAL A 177 41.78 -40.53 -9.34
CA VAL A 177 42.81 -41.51 -8.93
C VAL A 177 42.06 -42.66 -8.25
N GLN A 178 41.75 -43.73 -8.99
CA GLN A 178 42.53 -44.96 -9.21
C GLN A 178 42.62 -45.83 -7.95
#